data_AF-A0AAJ0N337-F1
#
_entry.id   AF-A0AAJ0N337-F1
#
_cell.length_a   1.000
_cell.length_b   1.000
_cell.length_c   1.000
_cell.angle_alpha   90.00
_cell.angle_beta   90.00
_cell.angle_gamma   90.00
#
_symmetry.space_group_name_H-M   'P 1'
#
loop_
_entity.id
_entity.type
_entity.pdbx_description
1 polymer ?
#
loop_
_entity_poly.entity_id
_entity_poly.type
_entity_poly.pdbx_seq_one_letter_code
_entity_poly.pdbx_strand_id
1 'polypeptide(L)'
;MARSLEAIHDGEIRLDFDVPSTDGESPRSVFIGVRLEGRDPTSVAVAADALREAKVSAKVQLYQIKQGHPAQVELRRSQWLSRSEVEWLTVPADGAVPGLEAADADRESLREAGLIAEGVAYTELSFASADALPSGHYVLGLALGNERQLLIDAKAKLLIAYHAKKK
;
A
#
# COMPACT_ATOMS: atom_id res chain seq x y z
N MET A 1 -9.68 -6.48 4.00
CA MET A 1 -9.61 -5.29 4.87
C MET A 1 -9.03 -4.15 4.07
N ALA A 2 -9.67 -2.97 4.10
CA ALA A 2 -9.06 -1.77 3.54
C ALA A 2 -9.35 -0.57 4.47
N ARG A 3 -8.32 0.25 4.72
CA ARG A 3 -8.39 1.43 5.60
C ARG A 3 -7.85 2.63 4.83
N SER A 4 -8.58 3.74 4.88
CA SER A 4 -8.17 5.03 4.32
C SER A 4 -8.03 6.02 5.48
N LEU A 5 -6.88 6.67 5.58
CA LEU A 5 -6.62 7.72 6.57
C LEU A 5 -6.58 9.07 5.88
N GLU A 6 -7.44 9.99 6.33
CA GLU A 6 -7.42 11.38 5.92
C GLU A 6 -6.43 12.15 6.82
N ALA A 7 -5.45 12.77 6.16
CA ALA A 7 -4.44 13.70 6.68
C ALA A 7 -3.20 13.09 7.37
N ILE A 8 -2.13 12.96 6.57
CA ILE A 8 -0.74 12.76 7.00
C ILE A 8 -0.30 13.99 7.83
N HIS A 9 -0.35 13.91 9.15
CA HIS A 9 0.26 14.91 10.03
C HIS A 9 1.59 14.37 10.57
N ASP A 10 2.63 15.20 10.52
CA ASP A 10 4.02 14.92 10.94
C ASP A 10 4.84 13.91 10.11
N GLY A 11 4.22 13.22 9.15
CA GLY A 11 4.90 12.29 8.23
C GLY A 11 5.18 10.92 8.83
N GLU A 12 5.02 10.75 10.14
CA GLU A 12 4.96 9.44 10.79
C GLU A 12 3.51 9.00 10.97
N ILE A 13 3.22 7.77 10.60
CA ILE A 13 1.90 7.18 10.64
C ILE A 13 2.04 5.82 11.29
N ARG A 14 1.25 5.60 12.33
CA ARG A 14 1.09 4.29 12.96
C ARG A 14 -0.35 3.85 12.82
N LEU A 15 -0.56 2.62 12.34
CA LEU A 15 -1.88 2.06 12.12
C LEU A 15 -1.95 0.61 12.57
N ASP A 16 -2.93 0.32 13.40
CA ASP A 16 -3.27 -1.02 13.85
C ASP A 16 -4.41 -1.59 12.98
N PHE A 17 -4.29 -2.86 12.60
CA PHE A 17 -5.25 -3.48 11.70
C PHE A 17 -5.31 -5.00 11.82
N ASP A 18 -6.44 -5.59 11.43
CA ASP A 18 -6.68 -7.03 11.55
C ASP A 18 -6.82 -7.69 10.18
N VAL A 19 -6.06 -8.77 9.98
CA VAL A 19 -6.27 -9.69 8.87
C VAL A 19 -7.23 -10.78 9.35
N PRO A 20 -8.47 -10.85 8.83
CA PRO A 20 -9.44 -11.84 9.29
C PRO A 20 -9.00 -13.26 8.92
N SER A 21 -9.40 -14.23 9.74
CA SER A 21 -9.33 -15.64 9.37
C SER A 21 -10.36 -15.92 8.28
N THR A 22 -9.90 -16.46 7.16
CA THR A 22 -10.75 -16.92 6.08
C THR A 22 -10.71 -18.44 6.08
N ASP A 23 -11.79 -19.09 6.51
CA ASP A 23 -11.87 -20.55 6.58
C ASP A 23 -11.56 -21.17 5.20
N GLY A 24 -10.41 -21.82 5.08
CA GLY A 24 -9.98 -22.50 3.85
C GLY A 24 -9.48 -21.59 2.72
N GLU A 25 -9.45 -20.27 2.89
CA GLU A 25 -8.88 -19.38 1.86
C GLU A 25 -7.36 -19.22 2.06
N SER A 26 -6.61 -19.26 0.96
CA SER A 26 -5.16 -19.07 1.02
C SER A 26 -4.81 -17.67 1.53
N PRO A 27 -3.74 -17.52 2.33
CA PRO A 27 -3.27 -16.23 2.81
C PRO A 27 -3.10 -15.25 1.64
N ARG A 28 -3.69 -14.05 1.77
CA ARG A 28 -3.67 -13.03 0.71
C ARG A 28 -2.45 -12.12 0.89
N SER A 29 -1.78 -11.79 -0.22
CA SER A 29 -0.78 -10.73 -0.22
C SER A 29 -1.47 -9.37 -0.04
N VAL A 30 -0.87 -8.49 0.77
CA VAL A 30 -1.30 -7.09 0.90
C VAL A 30 -0.21 -6.17 0.39
N PHE A 31 -0.60 -4.96 0.01
CA PHE A 31 0.34 -3.86 -0.11
C PHE A 31 0.00 -2.70 0.82
N ILE A 32 1.03 -1.94 1.14
CA ILE A 32 1.00 -0.69 1.87
C ILE A 32 1.40 0.40 0.88
N GLY A 33 0.51 1.36 0.69
CA GLY A 33 0.66 2.31 -0.40
C GLY A 33 -0.29 3.48 -0.29
N VAL A 34 -0.50 4.13 -1.42
CA VAL A 34 -1.45 5.23 -1.55
C VAL A 34 -2.40 4.98 -2.71
N ARG A 35 -3.54 5.65 -2.66
CA ARG A 35 -4.52 5.67 -3.74
C ARG A 35 -4.82 7.10 -4.13
N LEU A 36 -4.88 7.33 -5.43
CA LEU A 36 -5.39 8.54 -6.03
C LEU A 36 -6.81 8.29 -6.54
N GLU A 37 -7.66 9.30 -6.45
CA GLU A 37 -9.03 9.24 -6.94
C GLU A 37 -9.41 10.52 -7.68
N GLY A 38 -10.26 10.40 -8.70
CA GLY A 38 -10.69 11.54 -9.49
C GLY A 38 -11.78 11.18 -10.49
N ARG A 39 -12.43 12.21 -11.06
CA ARG A 39 -13.47 12.00 -12.08
C ARG A 39 -12.88 11.71 -13.47
N ASP A 40 -11.70 12.23 -13.75
CA ASP A 40 -11.00 12.01 -15.02
C ASP A 40 -9.88 10.95 -14.83
N PRO A 41 -10.00 9.76 -15.44
CA PRO A 41 -8.99 8.71 -15.33
C PRO A 41 -7.63 9.13 -15.89
N THR A 42 -7.58 9.98 -16.92
CA THR A 42 -6.31 10.42 -17.51
C THR A 42 -5.55 11.30 -16.52
N SER A 43 -6.23 12.27 -15.89
CA SER A 43 -5.63 13.11 -14.85
C SER A 43 -5.12 12.30 -13.65
N VAL A 44 -5.87 11.28 -13.21
CA VAL A 44 -5.45 10.41 -12.10
C VAL A 44 -4.18 9.62 -12.46
N ALA A 45 -4.13 9.05 -13.66
CA ALA A 45 -2.96 8.31 -14.14
C ALA A 45 -1.71 9.21 -14.25
N VAL A 46 -1.84 10.41 -14.81
CA VAL A 46 -0.74 11.39 -14.91
C VAL A 46 -0.20 11.77 -13.53
N ALA A 47 -1.09 11.99 -12.55
CA ALA A 47 -0.68 12.29 -11.19
C ALA A 47 0.05 11.10 -10.53
N ALA A 48 -0.41 9.87 -10.77
CA ALA A 48 0.25 8.67 -10.28
C ALA A 48 1.65 8.48 -10.88
N ASP A 49 1.81 8.68 -12.19
CA ASP A 49 3.09 8.63 -12.87
C ASP A 49 4.06 9.68 -12.32
N ALA A 50 3.59 10.92 -12.11
CA ALA A 50 4.39 11.99 -11.52
C ALA A 50 4.90 11.64 -10.11
N LEU A 51 4.07 11.01 -9.27
CA LEU A 51 4.49 10.56 -7.93
C LEU A 51 5.55 9.45 -7.98
N ARG A 52 5.43 8.53 -8.95
CA ARG A 52 6.43 7.46 -9.17
C ARG A 52 7.75 8.05 -9.63
N GLU A 53 7.73 8.98 -10.59
CA GLU A 53 8.91 9.66 -11.12
C GLU A 53 9.61 10.52 -10.05
N ALA A 54 8.84 11.12 -9.15
CA ALA A 54 9.37 11.91 -8.03
C ALA A 54 10.10 11.08 -6.96
N LYS A 55 10.01 9.74 -7.01
CA LYS A 55 10.66 8.82 -6.07
C LYS A 55 10.37 9.17 -4.61
N VAL A 56 9.08 9.35 -4.30
CA VAL A 56 8.63 9.62 -2.94
C VAL A 56 9.10 8.52 -2.01
N SER A 57 10.02 8.85 -1.11
CA SER A 57 10.67 7.88 -0.23
C SER A 57 9.87 7.64 1.05
N ALA A 58 10.03 6.46 1.64
CA ALA A 58 9.40 6.11 2.91
C ALA A 58 10.23 5.10 3.70
N LYS A 59 9.96 5.00 5.00
CA LYS A 59 10.30 3.84 5.81
C LYS A 59 9.03 3.09 6.16
N VAL A 60 8.96 1.82 5.80
CA VAL A 60 7.79 0.95 6.01
C VAL A 60 8.21 -0.23 6.88
N GLN A 61 7.58 -0.38 8.02
CA GLN A 61 7.78 -1.52 8.90
C GLN A 61 6.43 -2.11 9.28
N LEU A 62 6.32 -3.43 9.19
CA LEU A 62 5.11 -4.16 9.53
C LEU A 62 5.42 -5.19 10.60
N TYR A 63 4.62 -5.22 11.66
CA TYR A 63 4.77 -6.17 12.75
C TYR A 63 3.47 -6.94 12.94
N GLN A 64 3.55 -8.26 13.05
CA GLN A 64 2.46 -9.08 13.55
C GLN A 64 2.53 -9.16 15.07
N ILE A 65 1.43 -8.90 15.76
CA ILE A 65 1.37 -9.03 17.21
C ILE A 65 0.93 -10.45 17.56
N LYS A 66 1.87 -11.27 18.04
CA LYS A 66 1.60 -12.65 18.49
C LYS A 66 1.83 -12.76 19.97
N GLN A 67 0.79 -13.15 20.72
CA GLN A 67 0.89 -13.35 22.18
C GLN A 67 1.55 -12.15 22.91
N GLY A 68 1.21 -10.93 22.50
CA GLY A 68 1.77 -9.69 23.06
C GLY A 68 3.17 -9.30 22.57
N HIS A 69 3.81 -10.09 21.70
CA HIS A 69 5.14 -9.82 21.17
C HIS A 69 5.08 -9.42 19.70
N PRO A 70 5.73 -8.30 19.29
CA PRO A 70 5.82 -7.92 17.89
C PRO A 70 6.83 -8.81 17.17
N ALA A 71 6.39 -9.48 16.10
CA ALA A 71 7.24 -10.19 15.15
C ALA A 71 7.29 -9.39 13.84
N GLN A 72 8.48 -8.99 13.40
CA GLN A 72 8.63 -8.24 12.15
C GLN A 72 8.24 -9.11 10.95
N VAL A 73 7.43 -8.54 10.06
CA VAL A 73 7.00 -9.16 8.81
C VAL A 73 7.98 -8.75 7.71
N GLU A 74 8.42 -9.72 6.91
CA GLU A 74 9.22 -9.45 5.73
C GLU A 74 8.38 -8.71 4.69
N LEU A 75 8.90 -7.58 4.22
CA LEU A 75 8.29 -6.77 3.19
C LEU A 75 9.10 -6.88 1.89
N ARG A 76 8.42 -6.79 0.76
CA ARG A 76 9.00 -6.78 -0.58
C ARG A 76 8.49 -5.59 -1.36
N ARG A 77 9.28 -5.08 -2.28
CA ARG A 77 8.86 -4.07 -3.25
C ARG A 77 9.04 -4.63 -4.64
N SER A 78 8.13 -4.28 -5.54
CA SER A 78 8.34 -4.47 -6.95
C SER A 78 9.35 -3.44 -7.47
N GLN A 79 9.98 -3.75 -8.59
CA GLN A 79 10.73 -2.82 -9.41
C GLN A 79 10.57 -3.24 -10.86
N TRP A 80 10.09 -2.34 -11.71
CA TRP A 80 10.00 -2.63 -13.13
C TRP A 80 11.38 -2.51 -13.78
N LEU A 81 11.87 -3.60 -14.37
CA LEU A 81 13.10 -3.63 -15.16
C LEU A 81 12.82 -3.29 -16.63
N SER A 82 11.64 -3.68 -17.12
CA SER A 82 11.13 -3.37 -18.46
C SER A 82 9.59 -3.36 -18.45
N ARG A 83 8.92 -3.13 -19.58
CA ARG A 83 7.43 -3.14 -19.63
C ARG A 83 6.77 -4.47 -19.26
N SER A 84 7.53 -5.57 -19.27
CA SER A 84 7.01 -6.92 -19.01
C SER A 84 7.75 -7.66 -17.91
N GLU A 85 8.75 -7.03 -17.29
CA GLU A 85 9.61 -7.65 -16.30
C GLU A 85 9.59 -6.86 -15.01
N VAL A 86 9.15 -7.54 -13.94
CA VAL A 86 9.10 -7.01 -12.58
C VAL A 86 10.00 -7.87 -11.71
N GLU A 87 10.96 -7.23 -11.08
CA GLU A 87 11.77 -7.82 -10.02
C GLU A 87 11.12 -7.56 -8.66
N TRP A 88 11.18 -8.55 -7.77
CA TRP A 88 10.70 -8.42 -6.39
C TRP A 88 11.86 -8.43 -5.41
N LEU A 89 12.14 -7.26 -4.85
CA LEU A 89 13.26 -7.02 -3.94
C LEU A 89 12.77 -7.00 -2.50
N THR A 90 13.49 -7.66 -1.60
CA THR A 90 13.22 -7.58 -0.16
C THR A 90 13.52 -6.17 0.34
N VAL A 91 12.60 -5.59 1.12
CA VAL A 91 12.80 -4.32 1.80
C VAL A 91 13.76 -4.56 2.97
N PRO A 92 14.80 -3.73 3.16
CA PRO A 92 15.73 -3.91 4.27
C PRO A 92 15.04 -3.82 5.64
N ALA A 93 15.68 -4.35 6.68
CA ALA A 93 15.08 -4.42 8.03
C ALA A 93 14.74 -3.05 8.65
N ASP A 94 15.42 -1.99 8.23
CA ASP A 94 15.14 -0.60 8.62
C ASP A 94 13.90 0.00 7.93
N GLY A 95 13.30 -0.75 7.00
CA GLY A 95 12.09 -0.41 6.28
C GLY A 95 12.30 0.54 5.10
N ALA A 96 13.54 0.87 4.72
CA ALA A 96 13.79 1.88 3.69
C ALA A 96 13.24 1.50 2.31
N VAL A 97 12.39 2.35 1.75
CA VAL A 97 11.79 2.23 0.42
C VAL A 97 12.06 3.52 -0.37
N PRO A 98 12.71 3.45 -1.53
CA PRO A 98 13.14 4.64 -2.27
C PRO A 98 12.07 5.26 -3.18
N GLY A 99 10.89 4.67 -3.28
CA GLY A 99 9.88 5.12 -4.23
C GLY A 99 8.59 4.30 -4.19
N LEU A 100 7.60 4.80 -4.91
CA LEU A 100 6.32 4.14 -5.15
C LEU A 100 6.37 3.33 -6.45
N GLU A 101 5.63 2.23 -6.51
CA GLU A 101 5.45 1.43 -7.72
C GLU A 101 3.97 1.17 -8.00
N ALA A 102 3.63 0.84 -9.25
CA ALA A 102 2.26 0.49 -9.59
C ALA A 102 1.77 -0.72 -8.78
N ALA A 103 0.54 -0.64 -8.30
CA ALA A 103 -0.12 -1.72 -7.56
C ALA A 103 -1.55 -1.90 -8.04
N ASP A 104 -2.07 -3.11 -7.90
CA ASP A 104 -3.44 -3.45 -8.24
C ASP A 104 -4.16 -3.99 -7.01
N ALA A 105 -5.12 -3.23 -6.50
CA ALA A 105 -5.95 -3.67 -5.39
C ALA A 105 -7.09 -4.57 -5.85
N ASP A 106 -7.45 -5.52 -4.98
CA ASP A 106 -8.67 -6.31 -5.13
C ASP A 106 -9.91 -5.40 -5.05
N ARG A 107 -10.52 -5.14 -6.20
CA ARG A 107 -11.64 -4.18 -6.32
C ARG A 107 -12.88 -4.58 -5.54
N GLU A 108 -13.14 -5.88 -5.40
CA GLU A 108 -14.26 -6.38 -4.60
C GLU A 108 -14.07 -6.00 -3.13
N SER A 109 -12.91 -6.32 -2.54
CA SER A 109 -12.56 -5.94 -1.17
C SER A 109 -12.62 -4.42 -0.94
N LEU A 110 -12.18 -3.62 -1.91
CA LEU A 110 -12.27 -2.15 -1.81
C LEU A 110 -13.72 -1.65 -1.83
N ARG A 111 -14.58 -2.27 -2.64
CA ARG A 111 -16.00 -1.90 -2.74
C ARG A 111 -16.76 -2.27 -1.47
N GLU A 112 -16.54 -3.47 -0.94
CA GLU A 112 -17.11 -3.92 0.33
C GLU A 112 -16.71 -3.02 1.51
N ALA A 113 -15.47 -2.52 1.50
CA ALA A 113 -14.99 -1.57 2.49
C ALA A 113 -15.51 -0.13 2.28
N GLY A 114 -16.34 0.12 1.26
CA GLY A 114 -16.85 1.45 0.92
C GLY A 114 -15.77 2.42 0.45
N LEU A 115 -14.60 1.91 0.05
CA LEU A 115 -13.49 2.76 -0.35
C LEU A 115 -13.58 3.18 -1.81
N ILE A 116 -14.24 2.42 -2.67
CA ILE A 116 -14.46 2.80 -4.08
C ILE A 116 -15.95 2.99 -4.37
N ALA A 117 -16.23 3.95 -5.23
CA ALA A 117 -17.55 4.33 -5.70
C ALA A 117 -17.62 4.26 -7.23
N GLU A 118 -18.83 4.10 -7.77
CA GLU A 118 -19.07 4.13 -9.22
C GLU A 118 -18.85 5.53 -9.81
N GLY A 119 -18.37 5.58 -11.05
CA GLY A 119 -18.10 6.84 -11.75
C GLY A 119 -16.87 7.60 -11.26
N VAL A 120 -16.02 6.98 -10.43
CA VAL A 120 -14.74 7.54 -9.97
C VAL A 120 -13.60 6.66 -10.48
N ALA A 121 -12.57 7.29 -11.02
CA ALA A 121 -11.33 6.63 -11.41
C ALA A 121 -10.39 6.53 -10.20
N TYR A 122 -9.70 5.39 -10.10
CA TYR A 122 -8.74 5.10 -9.04
C TYR A 122 -7.42 4.60 -9.64
N THR A 123 -6.31 4.95 -9.00
CA THR A 123 -5.00 4.37 -9.28
C THR A 123 -4.26 4.17 -7.97
N GLU A 124 -3.72 2.98 -7.78
CA GLU A 124 -3.01 2.58 -6.58
C GLU A 124 -1.50 2.51 -6.83
N LEU A 125 -0.74 2.99 -5.85
CA LEU A 125 0.71 2.91 -5.82
C LEU A 125 1.12 2.24 -4.51
N SER A 126 2.15 1.39 -4.53
CA SER A 126 2.67 0.65 -3.38
C SER A 126 4.07 1.12 -3.02
N PHE A 127 4.33 1.27 -1.72
CA PHE A 127 5.69 1.32 -1.18
C PHE A 127 6.24 -0.10 -0.97
N ALA A 128 5.44 -0.97 -0.37
CA ALA A 128 5.84 -2.30 0.01
C ALA A 128 4.65 -3.26 0.03
N SER A 129 4.94 -4.54 -0.11
CA SER A 129 3.99 -5.65 -0.08
C SER A 129 4.45 -6.71 0.92
N ALA A 130 3.50 -7.35 1.57
CA ALA A 130 3.72 -8.52 2.38
C ALA A 130 2.99 -9.69 1.73
N ASP A 131 3.72 -10.76 1.43
CA ASP A 131 3.15 -11.94 0.81
C ASP A 131 2.53 -12.87 1.87
N ALA A 132 1.40 -13.47 1.51
CA ALA A 132 0.78 -14.54 2.28
C ALA A 132 0.61 -14.25 3.78
N LEU A 133 0.10 -13.05 4.13
CA LEU A 133 -0.12 -12.65 5.52
C LEU A 133 -1.10 -13.60 6.22
N PRO A 134 -0.68 -14.26 7.33
CA PRO A 134 -1.60 -15.02 8.17
C PRO A 134 -2.70 -14.13 8.76
N SER A 135 -3.77 -14.74 9.24
CA SER A 135 -4.73 -14.00 10.05
C SER A 135 -4.12 -13.55 11.38
N GLY A 136 -4.63 -12.42 11.89
CA GLY A 136 -4.20 -11.85 13.16
C GLY A 136 -4.10 -10.33 13.13
N HIS A 137 -3.51 -9.79 14.20
CA HIS A 137 -3.37 -8.36 14.43
C HIS A 137 -2.01 -7.85 13.99
N TYR A 138 -1.99 -6.69 13.34
CA TYR A 138 -0.81 -6.09 12.74
C TYR A 138 -0.70 -4.61 13.08
N VAL A 139 0.55 -4.16 13.21
CA VAL A 139 0.90 -2.75 13.41
C VAL A 139 1.80 -2.31 12.27
N LEU A 140 1.34 -1.34 11.50
CA LEU A 140 2.11 -0.63 10.49
C LEU A 140 2.78 0.59 11.12
N GLY A 141 4.08 0.73 10.90
CA GLY A 141 4.81 1.99 11.01
C GLY A 141 5.21 2.48 9.62
N LEU A 142 4.81 3.71 9.28
CA LEU A 142 5.14 4.36 8.03
C LEU A 142 5.70 5.76 8.32
N ALA A 143 6.93 6.03 7.90
CA ALA A 143 7.51 7.37 7.95
C ALA A 143 7.79 7.85 6.52
N LEU A 144 7.13 8.92 6.10
CA LEU A 144 7.28 9.51 4.77
C LEU A 144 8.48 10.46 4.74
N GLY A 145 9.21 10.43 3.63
CA GLY A 145 10.33 11.32 3.37
C GLY A 145 9.93 12.78 3.18
N ASN A 146 10.91 13.60 2.81
CA ASN A 146 10.70 15.04 2.57
C ASN A 146 9.74 15.31 1.40
N GLU A 147 9.61 14.34 0.50
CA GLU A 147 8.74 14.40 -0.68
C GLU A 147 7.25 14.27 -0.33
N ARG A 148 6.87 14.08 0.95
CA ARG A 148 5.49 13.88 1.40
C ARG A 148 4.51 14.96 0.94
N GLN A 149 4.98 16.19 0.72
CA GLN A 149 4.13 17.28 0.23
C GLN A 149 3.52 16.95 -1.13
N LEU A 150 4.23 16.19 -1.99
CA LEU A 150 3.71 15.73 -3.28
C LEU A 150 2.50 14.81 -3.11
N LEU A 151 2.49 13.95 -2.10
CA LEU A 151 1.34 13.11 -1.78
C LEU A 151 0.14 13.94 -1.32
N ILE A 152 0.40 14.96 -0.50
CA ILE A 152 -0.65 15.86 0.00
C ILE A 152 -1.26 16.67 -1.15
N ASP A 153 -0.41 17.23 -2.02
CA ASP A 153 -0.83 18.03 -3.18
C ASP A 153 -1.62 17.19 -4.19
N ALA A 154 -1.20 15.93 -4.39
CA ALA A 154 -1.92 14.94 -5.20
C ALA A 154 -3.19 14.40 -4.54
N LYS A 155 -3.50 14.82 -3.29
CA LYS A 155 -4.60 14.31 -2.47
C LYS A 155 -4.59 12.79 -2.35
N ALA A 156 -3.39 12.20 -2.32
CA ALA A 156 -3.20 10.78 -2.20
C ALA A 156 -3.66 10.31 -0.81
N LYS A 157 -4.44 9.23 -0.77
CA LYS A 157 -4.95 8.65 0.47
C LYS A 157 -4.14 7.40 0.81
N LEU A 158 -3.71 7.25 2.06
CA LEU A 158 -3.05 6.01 2.47
C LEU A 158 -4.00 4.82 2.26
N LEU A 159 -3.45 3.70 1.78
CA LEU A 159 -4.16 2.47 1.52
C LEU A 159 -3.36 1.26 2.00
N ILE A 160 -4.03 0.40 2.77
CA ILE A 160 -3.64 -1.00 2.96
C ILE A 160 -4.70 -1.84 2.28
N ALA A 161 -4.33 -2.67 1.31
CA ALA A 161 -5.29 -3.45 0.53
C ALA A 161 -4.71 -4.80 0.13
N TYR A 162 -5.60 -5.76 -0.12
CA TYR A 162 -5.21 -7.02 -0.78
C TYR A 162 -4.83 -6.75 -2.23
N HIS A 163 -3.80 -7.44 -2.70
CA HIS A 163 -3.50 -7.50 -4.13
C HIS A 163 -4.65 -8.19 -4.88
N ALA A 164 -4.93 -7.73 -6.09
CA ALA A 164 -5.85 -8.40 -7.00
C ALA A 164 -5.36 -9.84 -7.26
N LYS A 165 -6.28 -10.81 -7.19
CA LYS A 165 -5.97 -12.19 -7.56
C LYS A 165 -5.54 -12.22 -9.03
N LYS A 166 -4.37 -12.80 -9.33
CA LYS A 166 -4.00 -13.11 -10.72
C LYS A 166 -5.06 -14.09 -11.25
N LYS A 167 -5.70 -13.73 -12.37
CA LYS A 167 -6.60 -14.61 -13.11
C LYS A 167 -5.84 -15.75 -13.77
#